data_AF-A0A0F9NEY1-F1
#
_entry.id   AF-A0A0F9NEY1-F1
#
_cell.length_a   1.000
_cell.length_b   1.000
_cell.length_c   1.000
_cell.angle_alpha   90.00
_cell.angle_beta   90.00
_cell.angle_gamma   90.00
#
_symmetry.space_group_name_H-M   'P 1'
#
loop_
_entity.id
_entity.type
_entity.pdbx_description
1 polymer ?
#
loop_
_entity_poly.entity_id
_entity_poly.type
_entity_poly.pdbx_seq_one_letter_code
_entity_poly.pdbx_strand_id
1 'polypeptide(L)'
;MVNQKLTRKQEGFTLDLFQGLSETAAYKNNYSIESMSKGAIYVEACRLAANPKVSLRLDKLRQPQANSTKMLVAEREERLSEIGREDIISAKGTPLRGPNITAIRELNQMDGVYPPEKHALLGAIDLVVRYKDKNEEG
;
A
#
# COMPACT_ATOMS: atom_id res chain seq x y z
N MET A 1 -23.37 9.53 -16.19
CA MET A 1 -23.25 9.06 -14.79
C MET A 1 -22.37 10.04 -14.03
N VAL A 2 -22.87 10.59 -12.92
CA VAL A 2 -22.20 11.70 -12.22
C VAL A 2 -20.98 11.19 -11.45
N ASN A 3 -19.79 11.61 -11.85
CA ASN A 3 -18.53 11.36 -11.14
C ASN A 3 -18.48 12.21 -9.86
N GLN A 4 -19.22 11.81 -8.83
CA GLN A 4 -19.24 12.47 -7.52
C GLN A 4 -17.96 12.12 -6.76
N LYS A 5 -16.89 12.87 -7.02
CA LYS A 5 -15.56 12.72 -6.41
C LYS A 5 -15.66 12.71 -4.88
N LEU A 6 -15.12 11.67 -4.23
CA LEU A 6 -14.99 11.63 -2.77
C LEU A 6 -14.04 12.74 -2.33
N THR A 7 -14.31 13.33 -1.17
CA THR A 7 -13.33 14.20 -0.50
C THR A 7 -12.15 13.36 0.00
N ARG A 8 -10.99 13.99 0.21
CA ARG A 8 -9.78 13.30 0.70
C ARG A 8 -10.03 12.53 2.01
N LYS A 9 -10.83 13.10 2.92
CA LYS A 9 -11.18 12.46 4.20
C LYS A 9 -12.08 11.24 4.02
N GLN A 10 -13.04 11.31 3.10
CA GLN A 10 -13.92 10.17 2.79
C GLN A 10 -13.16 9.04 2.10
N GLU A 11 -12.23 9.36 1.20
CA GLU A 11 -11.37 8.35 0.57
C GLU A 11 -10.50 7.66 1.62
N GLY A 12 -9.85 8.42 2.51
CA GLY A 12 -9.06 7.86 3.60
C GLY A 12 -9.88 6.95 4.53
N PHE A 13 -11.09 7.39 4.93
CA PHE A 13 -12.03 6.57 5.69
C PHE A 13 -12.38 5.25 4.97
N THR A 14 -12.61 5.32 3.65
CA THR A 14 -12.96 4.15 2.84
C THR A 14 -11.79 3.17 2.73
N LEU A 15 -10.55 3.67 2.61
CA LEU A 15 -9.35 2.85 2.58
C LEU A 15 -9.10 2.15 3.92
N ASP A 16 -9.30 2.84 5.03
CA ASP A 16 -9.16 2.25 6.38
C ASP A 16 -10.18 1.11 6.58
N LEU A 17 -11.43 1.28 6.13
CA LEU A 17 -12.43 0.21 6.14
C LEU A 17 -12.03 -0.98 5.26
N PHE A 18 -11.45 -0.72 4.09
CA PHE A 18 -10.97 -1.76 3.19
C PHE A 18 -9.79 -2.54 3.79
N GLN A 19 -8.93 -1.88 4.57
CA GLN A 19 -7.83 -2.49 5.31
C GLN A 19 -8.28 -3.27 6.57
N GLY A 20 -9.58 -3.27 6.88
CA GLY A 20 -10.15 -4.03 8.00
C GLY A 20 -10.28 -3.28 9.32
N LEU A 21 -10.08 -1.95 9.33
CA LEU A 21 -10.35 -1.15 10.52
C LEU A 21 -11.86 -1.07 10.79
N SER A 22 -12.23 -0.94 12.07
CA SER A 22 -13.62 -0.65 12.43
C SER A 22 -14.03 0.76 12.00
N GLU A 23 -15.32 0.99 11.74
CA GLU A 23 -15.85 2.30 11.34
C GLU A 23 -15.44 3.42 12.30
N THR A 24 -15.46 3.15 13.60
CA THR A 24 -15.02 4.13 14.59
C THR A 24 -13.53 4.43 14.53
N ALA A 25 -12.68 3.42 14.30
CA ALA A 25 -11.24 3.63 14.15
C ALA A 25 -10.93 4.41 12.87
N ALA A 26 -11.53 4.01 11.74
CA ALA A 26 -11.43 4.70 10.46
C ALA A 26 -11.89 6.16 10.56
N TYR A 27 -12.97 6.44 11.30
CA TYR A 27 -13.47 7.80 11.50
C TYR A 27 -12.47 8.65 12.30
N LYS A 28 -11.96 8.12 13.41
CA LYS A 28 -10.96 8.79 14.26
C LYS A 28 -9.66 9.12 13.52
N ASN A 29 -9.25 8.28 12.57
CA ASN A 29 -8.05 8.51 11.78
C ASN A 29 -8.18 9.64 10.76
N ASN A 30 -9.40 9.87 10.25
CA ASN A 30 -9.64 10.76 9.10
C ASN A 30 -10.39 12.05 9.44
N TYR A 31 -11.01 12.12 10.62
CA TYR A 31 -11.83 13.25 11.07
C TYR A 31 -11.37 13.74 12.45
N SER A 32 -11.58 15.04 12.71
CA SER A 32 -11.31 15.60 14.04
C SER A 32 -12.40 15.14 15.01
N ILE A 33 -11.97 14.67 16.18
CA ILE A 33 -12.82 14.04 17.21
C ILE A 33 -12.71 14.73 18.57
N GLU A 34 -11.87 15.76 18.71
CA GLU A 34 -11.49 16.37 19.99
C GLU A 34 -12.69 16.93 20.76
N SER A 35 -13.73 17.39 20.06
CA SER A 35 -14.96 17.93 20.62
C SER A 35 -16.13 16.95 20.62
N MET A 36 -15.94 15.70 20.18
CA MET A 36 -17.02 14.73 20.00
C MET A 36 -17.06 13.70 21.14
N SER A 37 -18.26 13.40 21.62
CA SER A 37 -18.47 12.29 22.54
C SER A 37 -18.25 10.94 21.82
N LYS A 38 -17.94 9.88 22.58
CA LYS A 38 -17.78 8.52 22.02
C LYS A 38 -19.03 8.06 21.24
N GLY A 39 -20.23 8.39 21.74
CA GLY A 39 -21.49 8.07 21.09
C GLY A 39 -21.67 8.83 19.77
N ALA A 40 -21.33 10.13 19.75
CA ALA A 40 -21.39 10.94 18.53
C ALA A 40 -20.43 10.40 17.44
N ILE A 41 -19.22 9.99 17.82
CA ILE A 41 -18.25 9.37 16.90
C ILE A 41 -18.83 8.09 16.29
N TYR A 42 -19.46 7.23 17.11
CA TYR A 42 -20.06 5.98 16.63
C TYR A 42 -21.19 6.23 15.62
N VAL A 43 -22.09 7.16 15.93
CA VAL A 43 -23.22 7.51 15.05
C VAL A 43 -22.73 8.11 13.73
N GLU A 44 -21.79 9.06 13.78
CA GLU A 44 -21.25 9.69 12.57
C GLU A 44 -20.45 8.68 11.72
N ALA A 45 -19.69 7.79 12.34
CA ALA A 45 -18.97 6.73 11.63
C ALA A 45 -19.92 5.78 10.89
N CYS A 46 -20.98 5.31 11.57
CA CYS A 46 -22.01 4.45 10.98
C CYS A 46 -22.75 5.15 9.84
N ARG A 47 -23.15 6.41 10.05
CA ARG A 47 -23.79 7.24 9.02
C ARG A 47 -22.87 7.47 7.81
N LEU A 48 -21.56 7.65 8.03
CA LEU A 48 -20.59 7.82 6.97
C LEU A 48 -20.36 6.52 6.18
N ALA A 49 -20.32 5.37 6.85
CA ALA A 49 -20.24 4.06 6.22
C ALA A 49 -21.46 3.77 5.32
N ALA A 50 -22.65 4.20 5.74
CA ALA A 50 -23.88 4.13 4.96
C ALA A 50 -24.00 5.19 3.86
N ASN A 51 -23.03 6.11 3.73
CA ASN A 51 -23.07 7.13 2.68
C ASN A 51 -22.94 6.46 1.30
N PRO A 52 -23.87 6.70 0.35
CA PRO A 52 -23.87 6.04 -0.96
C PRO A 52 -22.54 6.16 -1.72
N LYS A 53 -21.80 7.26 -1.54
CA LYS A 53 -20.50 7.45 -2.20
C LYS A 53 -19.42 6.56 -1.59
N VAL A 54 -19.40 6.45 -0.26
CA VAL A 54 -18.45 5.63 0.48
C VAL A 54 -18.73 4.16 0.20
N SER A 55 -19.98 3.73 0.29
CA SER A 55 -20.37 2.34 0.02
C SER A 55 -20.02 1.93 -1.41
N LEU A 56 -20.37 2.77 -2.41
CA LEU A 56 -20.05 2.48 -3.82
C LEU A 56 -18.53 2.47 -4.10
N ARG A 57 -17.75 3.28 -3.39
CA ARG A 57 -16.28 3.26 -3.49
C ARG A 57 -15.69 2.00 -2.85
N LEU A 58 -16.22 1.59 -1.70
CA LEU A 58 -15.80 0.38 -1.00
C LEU A 58 -16.12 -0.87 -1.83
N ASP A 59 -17.29 -0.92 -2.46
CA ASP A 59 -17.66 -2.00 -3.37
C ASP A 59 -16.70 -2.08 -4.56
N LYS A 60 -16.33 -0.93 -5.15
CA LYS A 60 -15.32 -0.88 -6.21
C LYS A 60 -13.93 -1.35 -5.76
N LEU A 61 -13.55 -1.11 -4.51
CA LEU A 61 -12.29 -1.60 -3.95
C LEU A 61 -12.32 -3.11 -3.72
N ARG A 62 -13.47 -3.63 -3.30
CA ARG A 62 -13.71 -5.06 -3.05
C ARG A 62 -13.96 -5.86 -4.32
N GLN A 63 -14.38 -5.21 -5.41
CA GLN A 63 -14.47 -5.87 -6.70
C GLN A 63 -13.09 -6.41 -7.05
N PRO A 64 -12.96 -7.74 -7.27
CA PRO A 64 -11.72 -8.28 -7.80
C PRO A 64 -11.39 -7.49 -9.06
N GLN A 65 -10.13 -7.09 -9.23
CA GLN A 65 -9.67 -6.39 -10.43
C GLN A 65 -9.80 -7.34 -11.63
N ALA A 66 -11.02 -7.53 -12.13
CA ALA A 66 -11.36 -8.45 -13.21
C ALA A 66 -10.69 -8.03 -14.54
N ASN A 67 -10.15 -6.81 -14.60
CA ASN A 67 -9.47 -6.26 -15.76
C ASN A 67 -7.96 -6.06 -15.51
N SER A 68 -7.36 -6.84 -14.63
CA SER A 68 -5.90 -6.94 -14.60
C SER A 68 -5.46 -7.87 -15.72
N THR A 69 -4.69 -7.37 -16.70
CA THR A 69 -3.92 -8.22 -17.62
C THR A 69 -2.83 -9.03 -16.91
N LYS A 70 -2.59 -8.74 -15.63
CA LYS A 70 -1.65 -9.46 -14.78
C LYS A 70 -2.33 -10.68 -14.18
N MET A 71 -1.58 -11.77 -14.09
CA MET A 71 -1.97 -13.00 -13.40
C MET A 71 -2.54 -12.72 -12.01
N LEU A 72 -3.49 -13.54 -11.57
CA LEU A 72 -4.05 -13.48 -10.21
C LEU A 72 -2.93 -13.67 -9.18
N VAL A 73 -3.17 -13.25 -7.93
CA VAL A 73 -2.19 -13.45 -6.84
C VAL A 73 -1.86 -14.93 -6.68
N ALA A 74 -2.88 -15.78 -6.60
CA ALA A 74 -2.73 -17.23 -6.48
C ALA A 74 -1.95 -17.85 -7.65
N GLU A 75 -2.22 -17.44 -8.89
CA GLU A 75 -1.50 -17.93 -10.08
C GLU A 75 -0.02 -17.53 -10.04
N ARG A 76 0.30 -16.34 -9.52
CA ARG A 76 1.70 -15.90 -9.35
C ARG A 76 2.39 -16.69 -8.25
N GLU A 77 1.72 -16.94 -7.13
CA GLU A 77 2.25 -17.74 -6.02
C GLU A 77 2.57 -19.17 -6.47
N GLU A 78 1.64 -19.77 -7.22
CA GLU A 78 1.82 -21.11 -7.79
C GLU A 78 3.03 -21.12 -8.73
N ARG A 79 3.08 -20.18 -9.69
CA ARG A 79 4.18 -20.13 -10.66
C ARG A 79 5.54 -19.86 -10.03
N LEU A 80 5.60 -18.97 -9.04
CA LEU A 80 6.85 -18.69 -8.30
C LEU A 80 7.27 -19.89 -7.45
N SER A 81 6.31 -20.64 -6.90
CA SER A 81 6.59 -21.86 -6.12
C SER A 81 7.18 -22.97 -6.99
N GLU A 82 6.74 -23.10 -8.24
CA GLU A 82 7.35 -23.99 -9.23
C GLU A 82 8.80 -23.59 -9.49
N ILE A 83 9.04 -22.33 -9.88
CA ILE A 83 10.38 -21.79 -10.16
C ILE A 83 11.32 -21.94 -8.97
N GLY A 84 10.82 -21.75 -7.74
CA GLY A 84 11.59 -21.93 -6.52
C GLY A 84 12.10 -23.36 -6.31
N ARG A 85 11.35 -24.36 -6.78
CA ARG A 85 11.64 -25.79 -6.61
C ARG A 85 12.35 -26.42 -7.82
N GLU A 86 12.33 -25.78 -8.98
CA GLU A 86 12.98 -26.29 -10.19
C GLU A 86 14.50 -26.40 -10.04
N ASP A 87 15.06 -27.58 -10.34
CA ASP A 87 16.51 -27.73 -10.46
C ASP A 87 16.96 -27.25 -11.84
N ILE A 88 17.18 -25.94 -11.97
CA ILE A 88 17.64 -25.33 -13.22
C ILE A 88 19.14 -25.58 -13.38
N ILE A 89 19.52 -26.16 -14.51
CA ILE A 89 20.92 -26.44 -14.86
C ILE A 89 21.25 -25.70 -16.16
N SER A 90 22.40 -25.04 -16.21
CA SER A 90 22.90 -24.40 -17.42
C SER A 90 23.27 -25.45 -18.49
N ALA A 91 23.42 -25.02 -19.75
CA ALA A 91 23.90 -25.90 -20.83
C ALA A 91 25.26 -26.57 -20.52
N LYS A 92 26.01 -26.06 -19.54
CA LYS A 92 27.30 -26.61 -19.09
C LYS A 92 27.19 -27.49 -17.84
N GLY A 93 25.98 -27.86 -17.41
CA GLY A 93 25.78 -28.71 -16.23
C GLY A 93 25.86 -27.98 -14.89
N THR A 94 25.92 -26.64 -14.88
CA THR A 94 26.02 -25.87 -13.64
C THR A 94 24.65 -25.51 -13.08
N PRO A 95 24.34 -25.80 -11.79
CA PRO A 95 23.09 -25.38 -11.18
C PRO A 95 22.93 -23.85 -11.16
N LEU A 96 21.81 -23.36 -11.66
CA LEU A 96 21.43 -21.94 -11.67
C LEU A 96 20.44 -21.67 -10.55
N ARG A 97 20.95 -21.31 -9.36
CA ARG A 97 20.10 -21.04 -8.18
C ARG A 97 19.52 -19.62 -8.12
N GLY A 98 19.99 -18.71 -8.99
CA GLY A 98 19.56 -17.31 -9.01
C GLY A 98 18.05 -17.10 -9.21
N PRO A 99 17.43 -17.75 -10.21
CA PRO A 99 15.97 -17.70 -10.40
C PRO A 99 15.20 -18.22 -9.18
N ASN A 100 15.63 -19.34 -8.59
CA ASN A 100 15.00 -19.92 -7.41
C ASN A 100 15.05 -18.98 -6.20
N ILE A 101 16.23 -18.42 -5.92
CA ILE A 101 16.43 -17.48 -4.79
C ILE A 101 15.54 -16.25 -4.98
N THR A 102 15.44 -15.74 -6.22
CA THR A 102 14.58 -14.60 -6.53
C THR A 102 13.11 -14.97 -6.31
N ALA A 103 12.64 -16.10 -6.83
CA ALA A 103 11.25 -16.52 -6.66
C ALA A 103 10.87 -16.72 -5.18
N ILE A 104 11.73 -17.35 -4.38
CA ILE A 104 11.52 -17.53 -2.94
C ILE A 104 11.48 -16.17 -2.22
N ARG A 105 12.33 -15.21 -2.61
CA ARG A 105 12.31 -13.86 -2.03
C ARG A 105 10.98 -13.16 -2.31
N GLU A 106 10.49 -13.21 -3.54
CA GLU A 106 9.21 -12.59 -3.91
C GLU A 106 8.05 -13.23 -3.13
N LEU A 107 8.02 -14.56 -3.01
CA LEU A 107 7.03 -15.27 -2.19
C LEU A 107 7.03 -14.80 -0.73
N ASN A 108 8.21 -14.68 -0.11
CA ASN A 108 8.32 -14.17 1.26
C ASN A 108 7.83 -12.72 1.40
N GLN A 109 8.00 -11.88 0.38
CA GLN A 109 7.45 -10.52 0.38
C GLN A 109 5.92 -10.53 0.23
N MET A 110 5.36 -11.45 -0.58
CA MET A 110 3.92 -11.62 -0.75
C MET A 110 3.24 -12.09 0.55
N ASP A 111 3.87 -13.00 1.29
CA ASP A 111 3.41 -13.48 2.60
C ASP A 111 3.56 -12.44 3.72
N GLY A 112 4.16 -11.29 3.45
CA GLY A 112 4.39 -10.24 4.43
C GLY A 112 5.44 -10.59 5.49
N VAL A 113 6.29 -11.60 5.24
CA VAL A 113 7.40 -11.99 6.12
C VAL A 113 8.42 -10.85 6.25
N TYR A 114 8.52 -10.02 5.19
CA TYR A 114 9.30 -8.79 5.23
C TYR A 114 8.34 -7.58 5.33
N PRO A 115 8.43 -6.77 6.41
CA PRO A 115 7.69 -5.52 6.47
C PRO A 115 8.17 -4.59 5.35
N PRO A 116 7.28 -3.80 4.71
CA PRO A 116 7.70 -2.85 3.70
C PRO A 116 8.75 -1.90 4.28
N GLU A 117 9.81 -1.62 3.51
CA GLU A 117 10.84 -0.67 3.92
C GLU A 117 10.18 0.68 4.23
N LYS A 118 10.24 1.08 5.51
CA LYS A 118 9.82 2.40 5.92
C LYS A 118 10.87 3.39 5.43
N HIS A 119 10.67 3.97 4.26
CA HIS A 119 11.41 5.16 3.90
C HIS A 119 11.03 6.28 4.87
N ALA A 120 12.00 6.77 5.64
CA ALA A 120 11.79 7.95 6.46
C ALA A 120 11.50 9.13 5.52
N LEU A 121 10.30 9.71 5.66
CA LEU A 121 10.03 11.05 5.14
C LEU A 121 10.80 12.02 6.04
N LEU A 122 12.08 12.24 5.73
CA LEU A 122 12.82 13.36 6.27
C LEU A 122 12.10 14.62 5.79
N GLY A 123 11.77 15.52 6.71
CA GLY A 123 11.07 16.77 6.41
C GLY A 123 11.85 17.66 5.43
N ALA A 124 11.41 18.90 5.24
CA ALA A 124 12.09 19.85 4.36
C ALA A 124 13.59 19.93 4.72
N ILE A 125 14.45 19.64 3.74
CA ILE A 125 15.91 19.73 3.87
C ILE A 125 16.32 21.11 3.35
N ASP A 126 16.83 21.96 4.23
CA ASP A 126 17.44 23.24 3.85
C ASP A 126 18.91 22.99 3.48
N LEU A 127 19.22 23.08 2.19
CA LEU A 127 20.59 23.01 1.66
C LEU A 127 21.18 24.41 1.56
N VAL A 128 22.07 24.75 2.50
CA VAL A 128 22.86 25.99 2.44
C VAL A 128 24.18 25.71 1.73
N VAL A 129 24.29 26.15 0.49
CA VAL A 129 25.54 26.10 -0.28
C VAL A 129 26.36 27.36 0.01
N ARG A 130 27.51 27.22 0.68
CA ARG A 130 28.50 28.30 0.82
C ARG A 130 29.64 28.09 -0.18
N TYR A 131 29.78 28.99 -1.13
CA TYR A 131 30.94 29.07 -2.00
C TYR A 131 32.07 29.81 -1.26
N LYS A 132 33.29 29.26 -1.31
CA LYS A 132 34.49 30.00 -0.92
C LYS A 132 35.06 30.62 -2.19
N ASP A 133 35.09 31.95 -2.27
CA ASP A 133 35.74 32.63 -3.38
C ASP A 133 37.23 32.26 -3.40
N LYS A 134 37.71 31.97 -4.61
CA LYS A 134 39.06 31.45 -4.88
C LYS A 134 40.11 32.56 -4.96
N ASN A 135 39.91 33.68 -4.26
CA ASN A 135 40.75 34.87 -4.39
C ASN A 135 41.32 35.30 -3.05
N GLU A 136 42.11 34.43 -2.41
CA GLU A 136 43.12 34.85 -1.44
C GLU A 136 44.35 33.95 -1.63
N GLU A 137 45.28 34.45 -2.42
CA GLU A 137 46.70 34.11 -2.57
C GLU A 137 47.07 34.84 -3.88
N GLY A 138 47.76 35.97 -3.92
CA GLY A 138 48.74 36.60 -3.05
C GLY A 138 49.64 37.39 -4.01
#